data_AF-A0A7V3SZD0-F1
#
_entry.id   AF-A0A7V3SZD0-F1
#
_cell.length_a   1.000
_cell.length_b   1.000
_cell.length_c   1.000
_cell.angle_alpha   90.00
_cell.angle_beta   90.00
_cell.angle_gamma   90.00
#
_symmetry.space_group_name_H-M   'P 1'
#
loop_
_entity.id
_entity.type
_entity.pdbx_description
1 polymer ?
#
loop_
_entity_poly.entity_id
_entity_poly.type
_entity_poly.pdbx_seq_one_letter_code
_entity_poly.pdbx_strand_id
1 'polypeptide(L)'
;LAAVNKNIIVVLENGGAIGITKFEKNIKGLLEAWYPGQDGGHAIADVLFGDYNPGGKLPITFPKTDAQLPEWNNDYTKDLTRGVGYRYFDKQKLEPQYPFGYGLSYTKFELSNLVIDDKSTNSKIDVLVSVDVKNTGDRTGDEVVQLYISDVKASVPRSVKDLKGFKRVSLAPGEKQTVKISLTTEELSFYDINTKKFIVEPGEFKILVGNSSANLPLNGKIDVKTAFRESTPGNFKVVGSIDTNSKNNGNNNSSGGSRFIGNLPGNWWLTVSAACALFAACMLAYLGYSRRLKAGYVRA
;
A
#
# COMPACT_ATOMS: atom_id res chain seq x y z
N LEU A 1 27.97 -18.51 8.71
CA LEU A 1 26.73 -19.19 9.15
C LEU A 1 26.25 -20.23 8.15
N ALA A 2 25.92 -19.87 6.91
CA ALA A 2 25.37 -20.82 5.92
C ALA A 2 26.23 -22.05 5.61
N ALA A 3 27.56 -21.95 5.77
CA ALA A 3 28.47 -23.09 5.60
C ALA A 3 28.31 -24.19 6.66
N VAL A 4 27.78 -23.85 7.85
CA VAL A 4 27.68 -24.77 9.00
C VAL A 4 26.23 -25.04 9.43
N ASN A 5 25.26 -24.23 8.99
CA ASN A 5 23.84 -24.44 9.26
C ASN A 5 22.99 -23.97 8.06
N LYS A 6 22.15 -24.85 7.52
CA LYS A 6 21.24 -24.54 6.39
C LYS A 6 19.91 -23.95 6.82
N ASN A 7 19.58 -23.97 8.11
CA ASN A 7 18.33 -23.45 8.67
C ASN A 7 18.56 -22.05 9.22
N ILE A 8 18.69 -21.06 8.33
CA ILE A 8 18.92 -19.67 8.70
C ILE A 8 17.69 -18.85 8.36
N ILE A 9 17.23 -18.06 9.33
CA ILE A 9 16.27 -16.98 9.12
C ILE A 9 17.03 -15.67 9.33
N VAL A 10 16.82 -14.71 8.44
CA VAL A 10 17.38 -13.35 8.56
C VAL A 10 16.25 -12.39 8.89
N VAL A 11 16.45 -11.59 9.94
CA VAL A 11 15.61 -10.44 10.24
C VAL A 11 16.38 -9.20 9.81
N LEU A 12 15.75 -8.35 9.01
CA LEU A 12 16.30 -7.09 8.54
C LEU A 12 15.68 -5.95 9.35
N GLU A 13 16.54 -5.15 9.97
CA GLU A 13 16.16 -3.90 10.62
C GLU A 13 16.88 -2.73 9.93
N ASN A 14 16.16 -1.98 9.11
CA ASN A 14 16.73 -1.02 8.16
C ASN A 14 15.74 0.13 7.86
N GLY A 15 16.28 1.27 7.42
CA GLY A 15 15.50 2.46 7.08
C GLY A 15 15.09 2.56 5.61
N GLY A 16 15.51 1.62 4.76
CA GLY A 16 15.30 1.66 3.32
C GLY A 16 15.64 0.33 2.66
N ALA A 17 15.40 0.21 1.36
CA ALA A 17 15.69 -1.02 0.64
C ALA A 17 17.19 -1.33 0.66
N ILE A 18 17.53 -2.59 0.88
CA ILE A 18 18.92 -3.08 0.86
C ILE A 18 19.06 -4.20 -0.17
N GLY A 19 20.23 -4.28 -0.80
CA GLY A 19 20.53 -5.33 -1.78
C GLY A 19 20.81 -6.67 -1.09
N ILE A 20 19.85 -7.59 -1.12
CA ILE A 20 19.96 -8.90 -0.43
C ILE A 20 20.33 -10.08 -1.32
N THR A 21 20.31 -9.87 -2.64
CA THR A 21 20.47 -10.90 -3.69
C THR A 21 21.64 -11.85 -3.46
N LYS A 22 22.75 -11.34 -2.90
CA LYS A 22 23.97 -12.14 -2.67
C LYS A 22 23.77 -13.26 -1.65
N PHE A 23 22.98 -13.03 -0.60
CA PHE A 23 22.84 -13.97 0.52
C PHE A 23 21.47 -14.67 0.58
N GLU A 24 20.45 -14.17 -0.11
CA GLU A 24 19.07 -14.68 -0.07
C GLU A 24 18.98 -16.19 -0.39
N LYS A 25 19.74 -16.69 -1.37
CA LYS A 25 19.76 -18.13 -1.71
C LYS A 25 20.28 -19.04 -0.59
N ASN A 26 20.91 -18.47 0.45
CA ASN A 26 21.53 -19.21 1.54
C ASN A 26 20.67 -19.22 2.82
N ILE A 27 19.47 -18.64 2.78
CA ILE A 27 18.56 -18.54 3.93
C ILE A 27 17.23 -19.22 3.60
N LYS A 28 16.50 -19.65 4.64
CA LYS A 28 15.17 -20.27 4.52
C LYS A 28 14.02 -19.32 4.81
N GLY A 29 14.30 -18.22 5.52
CA GLY A 29 13.31 -17.22 5.86
C GLY A 29 13.93 -15.84 5.90
N LEU A 30 13.15 -14.85 5.51
CA LEU A 30 13.50 -13.44 5.54
C LEU A 30 12.33 -12.68 6.16
N LEU A 31 12.60 -11.90 7.19
CA LEU A 31 11.64 -10.99 7.82
C LEU A 31 12.17 -9.56 7.71
N GLU A 32 11.46 -8.72 6.98
CA GLU A 32 11.73 -7.28 6.91
C GLU A 32 10.95 -6.59 8.04
N ALA A 33 11.66 -6.07 9.04
CA ALA A 33 11.10 -5.45 10.24
C ALA A 33 11.25 -3.92 10.25
N TRP A 34 11.95 -3.33 9.28
CA TRP A 34 12.26 -1.90 9.22
C TRP A 34 12.90 -1.39 10.51
N TYR A 35 12.59 -0.17 10.95
CA TYR A 35 12.85 0.27 12.32
C TYR A 35 11.60 0.03 13.17
N PRO A 36 11.54 -1.05 13.98
CA PRO A 36 10.29 -1.50 14.59
C PRO A 36 9.92 -0.75 15.88
N GLY A 37 10.74 0.22 16.32
CA GLY A 37 10.52 0.98 17.54
C GLY A 37 10.84 0.19 18.82
N GLN A 38 10.45 0.75 19.97
CA GLN A 38 10.86 0.23 21.29
C GLN A 38 10.32 -1.17 21.63
N ASP A 39 9.20 -1.57 21.02
CA ASP A 39 8.56 -2.87 21.26
C ASP A 39 8.87 -3.89 20.14
N GLY A 40 9.82 -3.54 19.25
CA GLY A 40 10.12 -4.31 18.06
C GLY A 40 10.60 -5.73 18.35
N GLY A 41 11.31 -5.94 19.45
CA GLY A 41 11.76 -7.27 19.87
C GLY A 41 10.58 -8.22 20.13
N HIS A 42 9.51 -7.75 20.78
CA HIS A 42 8.30 -8.55 21.00
C HIS A 42 7.56 -8.80 19.69
N ALA A 43 7.35 -7.75 18.88
CA ALA A 43 6.67 -7.89 17.59
C ALA A 43 7.38 -8.86 16.62
N ILE A 44 8.72 -8.83 16.58
CA ILE A 44 9.52 -9.77 15.80
C ILE A 44 9.37 -11.19 16.36
N ALA A 45 9.42 -11.37 17.68
CA ALA A 45 9.25 -12.67 18.31
C ALA A 45 7.88 -13.28 18.00
N ASP A 46 6.80 -12.51 18.15
CA ASP A 46 5.43 -12.97 17.88
C ASP A 46 5.30 -13.51 16.44
N VAL A 47 5.93 -12.84 15.47
CA VAL A 47 5.96 -13.31 14.08
C VAL A 47 6.81 -14.58 13.95
N LEU A 48 8.05 -14.57 14.43
CA LEU A 48 8.98 -15.70 14.27
C LEU A 48 8.50 -16.99 14.93
N PHE A 49 7.83 -16.89 16.09
CA PHE A 49 7.25 -18.03 16.80
C PHE A 49 5.83 -18.38 16.33
N GLY A 50 5.21 -17.51 15.52
CA GLY A 50 3.93 -17.76 14.88
C GLY A 50 2.72 -17.44 15.74
N ASP A 51 2.91 -16.71 16.85
CA ASP A 51 1.83 -16.13 17.66
C ASP A 51 1.07 -15.07 16.84
N TYR A 52 1.75 -14.41 15.90
CA TYR A 52 1.17 -13.54 14.90
C TYR A 52 1.49 -13.98 13.46
N ASN A 53 0.47 -13.99 12.60
CA ASN A 53 0.65 -14.24 11.16
C ASN A 53 0.99 -12.93 10.43
N PRO A 54 2.17 -12.78 9.80
CA PRO A 54 2.54 -11.55 9.12
C PRO A 54 1.57 -11.24 7.96
N GLY A 55 1.15 -9.97 7.90
CA GLY A 55 0.27 -9.41 6.86
C GLY A 55 0.74 -8.04 6.35
N GLY A 56 2.03 -7.75 6.52
CA GLY A 56 2.68 -6.54 6.02
C GLY A 56 2.88 -6.59 4.51
N LYS A 57 2.80 -5.43 3.84
CA LYS A 57 3.12 -5.27 2.41
C LYS A 57 4.18 -4.19 2.23
N LEU A 58 5.12 -4.40 1.32
CA LEU A 58 6.23 -3.48 1.08
C LEU A 58 5.74 -2.12 0.59
N PRO A 59 6.11 -1.01 1.26
CA PRO A 59 5.77 0.34 0.80
C PRO A 59 6.73 0.85 -0.28
N ILE A 60 7.83 0.13 -0.55
CA ILE A 60 8.84 0.45 -1.56
C ILE A 60 9.26 -0.81 -2.31
N THR A 61 9.73 -0.63 -3.55
CA THR A 61 10.30 -1.73 -4.36
C THR A 61 11.72 -2.05 -3.88
N PHE A 62 12.07 -3.33 -3.76
CA PHE A 62 13.45 -3.77 -3.52
C PHE A 62 14.11 -4.12 -4.87
N PRO A 63 15.18 -3.42 -5.26
CA PRO A 63 15.96 -3.79 -6.43
C PRO A 63 16.75 -5.09 -6.20
N LYS A 64 17.05 -5.81 -7.28
CA LYS A 64 18.06 -6.90 -7.30
C LYS A 64 19.47 -6.33 -7.14
N THR A 65 19.73 -5.17 -7.73
CA THR A 65 21.03 -4.47 -7.69
C THR A 65 20.85 -2.97 -7.87
N ASP A 66 21.79 -2.17 -7.38
CA ASP A 66 21.80 -0.71 -7.54
C ASP A 66 21.74 -0.25 -9.00
N ALA A 67 22.21 -1.07 -9.95
CA ALA A 67 22.12 -0.80 -11.39
C ALA A 67 20.67 -0.72 -11.93
N GLN A 68 19.67 -1.18 -11.16
CA GLN A 68 18.26 -1.03 -11.51
C GLN A 68 17.66 0.30 -11.01
N LEU A 69 18.40 1.04 -10.18
CA LEU A 69 17.96 2.34 -9.69
C LEU A 69 18.30 3.42 -10.73
N PRO A 70 17.47 4.46 -10.85
CA PRO A 70 17.85 5.61 -11.65
C PRO A 70 19.15 6.22 -11.10
N GLU A 71 19.99 6.74 -11.99
CA GLU A 71 21.14 7.54 -11.58
C GLU A 71 20.69 8.67 -10.67
N TRP A 72 21.44 8.88 -9.58
CA TRP A 72 21.18 9.99 -8.68
C TRP A 72 21.29 11.31 -9.44
N ASN A 73 20.25 12.13 -9.35
CA ASN A 73 20.22 13.45 -9.95
C ASN A 73 19.52 14.43 -9.00
N ASN A 74 20.06 15.64 -8.88
CA ASN A 74 19.44 16.72 -8.11
C ASN A 74 18.34 17.46 -8.88
N ASP A 75 18.19 17.16 -10.18
CA ASP A 75 17.10 17.64 -11.03
C ASP A 75 15.97 16.60 -11.14
N TYR A 76 14.91 16.84 -10.37
CA TYR A 76 13.70 16.01 -10.30
C TYR A 76 12.67 16.35 -11.38
N THR A 77 12.94 17.31 -12.29
CA THR A 77 11.95 17.72 -13.31
C THR A 77 11.53 16.58 -14.23
N LYS A 78 12.41 15.58 -14.41
CA LYS A 78 12.18 14.41 -15.25
C LYS A 78 11.56 13.24 -14.50
N ASP A 79 11.46 13.28 -13.17
CA ASP A 79 10.97 12.15 -12.37
C ASP A 79 9.51 11.82 -12.67
N LEU A 80 8.69 12.85 -12.89
CA LEU A 80 7.30 12.70 -13.32
C LEU A 80 7.19 11.91 -14.63
N THR A 81 8.09 12.16 -15.57
CA THR A 81 8.09 11.46 -16.86
C THR A 81 8.79 10.12 -16.80
N ARG A 82 9.84 9.95 -15.99
CA ARG A 82 10.57 8.68 -15.84
C ARG A 82 9.85 7.67 -14.95
N GLY A 83 8.98 8.15 -14.07
CA GLY A 83 8.38 7.39 -12.98
C GLY A 83 9.32 7.33 -11.77
N VAL A 84 8.73 7.12 -10.59
CA VAL A 84 9.44 6.95 -9.31
C VAL A 84 8.99 5.66 -8.63
N GLY A 85 9.91 4.93 -7.99
CA GLY A 85 9.61 3.66 -7.33
C GLY A 85 9.13 2.60 -8.31
N TYR A 86 8.05 1.88 -7.99
CA TYR A 86 7.52 0.83 -8.87
C TYR A 86 7.11 1.34 -10.26
N ARG A 87 6.70 2.61 -10.37
CA ARG A 87 6.34 3.23 -11.67
C ARG A 87 7.54 3.30 -12.61
N TYR A 88 8.72 3.57 -12.06
CA TYR A 88 9.98 3.53 -12.81
C TYR A 88 10.26 2.11 -13.29
N PHE A 89 10.19 1.13 -12.37
CA PHE A 89 10.44 -0.28 -12.69
C PHE A 89 9.49 -0.79 -13.79
N ASP A 90 8.20 -0.50 -13.67
CA ASP A 90 7.20 -0.86 -14.68
C ASP A 90 7.51 -0.22 -16.04
N LYS A 91 7.86 1.07 -16.05
CA LYS A 91 8.18 1.81 -17.28
C LYS A 91 9.43 1.27 -17.96
N GLN A 92 10.46 0.94 -17.18
CA GLN A 92 11.71 0.36 -17.68
C GLN A 92 11.61 -1.16 -17.93
N LYS A 93 10.47 -1.79 -17.60
CA LYS A 93 10.27 -3.25 -17.67
C LYS A 93 11.32 -4.02 -16.87
N LEU A 94 11.69 -3.49 -15.72
CA LEU A 94 12.65 -4.09 -14.79
C LEU A 94 11.93 -5.01 -13.81
N GLU A 95 12.45 -6.21 -13.63
CA GLU A 95 11.96 -7.14 -12.62
C GLU A 95 12.64 -6.85 -11.27
N PRO A 96 11.88 -6.43 -10.23
CA PRO A 96 12.44 -6.18 -8.91
C PRO A 96 12.76 -7.50 -8.19
N GLN A 97 13.56 -7.41 -7.12
CA GLN A 97 13.72 -8.53 -6.19
C GLN A 97 12.41 -8.76 -5.42
N TYR A 98 11.85 -7.68 -4.87
CA TYR A 98 10.50 -7.67 -4.33
C TYR A 98 9.74 -6.45 -4.84
N PRO A 99 8.56 -6.64 -5.46
CA PRO A 99 7.77 -5.55 -5.99
C PRO A 99 7.10 -4.73 -4.89
N PHE A 100 6.69 -3.51 -5.22
CA PHE A 100 5.85 -2.70 -4.36
C PHE A 100 4.56 -3.45 -4.00
N GLY A 101 4.13 -3.31 -2.75
CA GLY A 101 2.95 -4.00 -2.23
C GLY A 101 3.13 -5.51 -2.05
N TYR A 102 4.34 -6.07 -2.20
CA TYR A 102 4.62 -7.49 -1.95
C TYR A 102 4.64 -7.81 -0.45
N GLY A 103 4.19 -9.00 -0.07
CA GLY A 103 4.31 -9.50 1.29
C GLY A 103 3.65 -10.86 1.43
N LEU A 104 4.36 -11.77 2.09
CA LEU A 104 3.93 -13.13 2.36
C LEU A 104 3.12 -13.20 3.66
N SER A 105 2.42 -14.31 3.82
CA SER A 105 1.68 -14.68 5.02
C SER A 105 1.94 -16.16 5.32
N TYR A 106 1.73 -16.57 6.56
CA TYR A 106 1.69 -17.99 6.95
C TYR A 106 0.41 -18.69 6.50
N THR A 107 -0.55 -17.96 5.95
CA THR A 107 -1.71 -18.52 5.25
C THR A 107 -1.73 -18.10 3.78
N LYS A 108 -2.68 -18.62 3.01
CA LYS A 108 -2.88 -18.31 1.59
C LYS A 108 -4.23 -17.65 1.39
N PHE A 109 -4.28 -16.72 0.44
CA PHE A 109 -5.51 -16.04 0.05
C PHE A 109 -5.77 -16.21 -1.43
N GLU A 110 -7.04 -16.38 -1.75
CA GLU A 110 -7.54 -16.40 -3.12
C GLU A 110 -8.38 -15.14 -3.34
N LEU A 111 -8.07 -14.41 -4.41
CA LEU A 111 -8.86 -13.28 -4.89
C LEU A 111 -9.65 -13.75 -6.11
N SER A 112 -10.96 -13.52 -6.10
CA SER A 112 -11.86 -13.96 -7.16
C SER A 112 -13.03 -13.00 -7.35
N ASN A 113 -13.88 -13.27 -8.35
CA ASN A 113 -15.16 -12.59 -8.54
C ASN A 113 -15.03 -11.05 -8.61
N LEU A 114 -14.19 -10.57 -9.54
CA LEU A 114 -14.09 -9.13 -9.81
C LEU A 114 -15.40 -8.62 -10.39
N VAL A 115 -16.03 -7.68 -9.69
CA VAL A 115 -17.23 -6.97 -10.15
C VAL A 115 -16.91 -5.48 -10.21
N ILE A 116 -17.20 -4.87 -11.36
CA ILE A 116 -17.05 -3.42 -11.58
C ILE A 116 -18.46 -2.86 -11.79
N ASP A 117 -18.96 -2.14 -10.79
CA ASP A 117 -20.24 -1.44 -10.85
C ASP A 117 -19.97 0.04 -11.19
N ASP A 118 -20.11 0.37 -12.47
CA ASP A 118 -19.90 1.72 -13.00
C ASP A 118 -21.23 2.49 -13.05
N LYS A 119 -21.36 3.47 -12.14
CA LYS A 119 -22.50 4.40 -12.06
C LYS A 119 -22.09 5.81 -12.50
N SER A 120 -21.02 5.92 -13.27
CA SER A 120 -20.53 7.20 -13.75
C SER A 120 -21.58 7.87 -14.63
N THR A 121 -21.75 9.16 -14.42
CA THR A 121 -22.58 10.04 -15.25
C THR A 121 -21.67 10.98 -16.02
N ASN A 122 -22.22 11.78 -16.94
CA ASN A 122 -21.43 12.79 -17.66
C ASN A 122 -20.82 13.88 -16.75
N SER A 123 -21.23 13.96 -15.47
CA SER A 123 -20.75 14.97 -14.51
C SER A 123 -19.97 14.40 -13.31
N LYS A 124 -20.00 13.09 -13.08
CA LYS A 124 -19.28 12.43 -11.98
C LYS A 124 -18.82 11.02 -12.36
N ILE A 125 -17.58 10.68 -12.03
CA ILE A 125 -17.12 9.29 -12.02
C ILE A 125 -17.45 8.65 -10.67
N ASP A 126 -18.11 7.49 -10.72
CA ASP A 126 -18.54 6.75 -9.54
C ASP A 126 -18.51 5.25 -9.84
N VAL A 127 -17.35 4.64 -9.62
CA VAL A 127 -17.11 3.23 -9.91
C VAL A 127 -16.84 2.51 -8.60
N LEU A 128 -17.59 1.44 -8.35
CA LEU A 128 -17.39 0.56 -7.20
C LEU A 128 -16.80 -0.77 -7.67
N VAL A 129 -15.55 -1.02 -7.29
CA VAL A 129 -14.86 -2.28 -7.58
C VAL A 129 -15.01 -3.20 -6.38
N SER A 130 -15.57 -4.39 -6.61
CA SER A 130 -15.76 -5.42 -5.58
C SER A 130 -14.97 -6.68 -5.93
N VAL A 131 -14.32 -7.29 -4.93
CA VAL A 131 -13.55 -8.53 -5.08
C VAL A 131 -13.79 -9.43 -3.87
N ASP A 132 -13.99 -10.72 -4.12
CA ASP A 132 -14.06 -11.72 -3.06
C ASP A 132 -12.66 -12.15 -2.66
N VAL A 133 -12.38 -12.12 -1.35
CA VAL A 133 -11.14 -12.59 -0.73
C VAL A 133 -11.47 -13.77 0.15
N LYS A 134 -10.82 -14.91 -0.08
CA LYS A 134 -10.97 -16.11 0.74
C LYS A 134 -9.64 -16.51 1.34
N ASN A 135 -9.63 -16.80 2.63
CA ASN A 135 -8.50 -17.48 3.25
C ASN A 135 -8.60 -18.99 2.96
N THR A 136 -7.63 -19.52 2.21
CA THR A 136 -7.59 -20.92 1.76
C THR A 136 -6.60 -21.77 2.55
N GLY A 137 -5.87 -21.18 3.50
CA GLY A 137 -4.99 -21.92 4.41
C GLY A 137 -5.68 -22.31 5.72
N ASP A 138 -4.86 -22.71 6.68
CA ASP A 138 -5.23 -23.29 7.98
C ASP A 138 -5.07 -22.32 9.16
N ARG A 139 -4.58 -21.10 8.91
CA ARG A 139 -4.38 -20.06 9.93
C ARG A 139 -5.16 -18.79 9.61
N THR A 140 -5.62 -18.12 10.65
CA THR A 140 -6.10 -16.73 10.53
C THR A 140 -4.97 -15.86 10.01
N GLY A 141 -5.30 -14.91 9.13
CA GLY A 141 -4.33 -13.95 8.63
C GLY A 141 -4.97 -12.74 7.99
N ASP A 142 -4.12 -11.77 7.70
CA ASP A 142 -4.50 -10.55 7.01
C ASP A 142 -4.06 -10.59 5.54
N GLU A 143 -4.94 -10.13 4.65
CA GLU A 143 -4.60 -9.84 3.26
C GLU A 143 -4.89 -8.37 2.94
N VAL A 144 -4.07 -7.79 2.07
CA VAL A 144 -4.26 -6.43 1.56
C VAL A 144 -4.56 -6.50 0.08
N VAL A 145 -5.83 -6.34 -0.28
CA VAL A 145 -6.28 -6.20 -1.66
C VAL A 145 -5.85 -4.83 -2.18
N GLN A 146 -5.20 -4.80 -3.32
CA GLN A 146 -4.65 -3.60 -3.94
C GLN A 146 -5.30 -3.40 -5.31
N LEU A 147 -5.81 -2.19 -5.55
CA LEU A 147 -6.40 -1.77 -6.81
C LEU A 147 -5.49 -0.77 -7.49
N TYR A 148 -5.08 -1.12 -8.71
CA TYR A 148 -4.32 -0.27 -9.61
C TYR A 148 -5.17 0.09 -10.84
N ILE A 149 -4.94 1.28 -11.40
CA ILE A 149 -5.49 1.66 -12.70
C ILE A 149 -4.38 1.79 -13.73
N SER A 150 -4.70 1.57 -15.00
CA SER A 150 -3.85 1.93 -16.14
C SER A 150 -4.66 2.77 -17.11
N ASP A 151 -4.19 3.99 -17.35
CA ASP A 151 -4.73 4.92 -18.33
C ASP A 151 -4.14 4.59 -19.70
N VAL A 152 -4.94 3.98 -20.58
CA VAL A 152 -4.44 3.34 -21.81
C VAL A 152 -3.90 4.36 -22.81
N LYS A 153 -4.51 5.55 -22.84
CA LYS A 153 -4.12 6.63 -23.75
C LYS A 153 -4.43 7.98 -23.10
N ALA A 154 -3.37 8.68 -22.74
CA ALA A 154 -3.43 10.04 -22.21
C ALA A 154 -2.66 11.02 -23.10
N SER A 155 -3.03 12.30 -23.03
CA SER A 155 -2.31 13.38 -23.71
C SER A 155 -0.91 13.66 -23.16
N VAL A 156 -0.65 13.24 -21.92
CA VAL A 156 0.64 13.37 -21.23
C VAL A 156 1.23 12.01 -20.88
N PRO A 157 2.56 11.89 -20.68
CA PRO A 157 3.14 10.66 -20.16
C PRO A 157 2.53 10.27 -18.80
N ARG A 158 2.05 9.03 -18.70
CA ARG A 158 1.47 8.45 -17.47
C ARG A 158 2.30 7.25 -17.01
N SER A 159 2.10 6.87 -15.75
CA SER A 159 2.59 5.59 -15.23
C SER A 159 1.94 4.44 -16.00
N VAL A 160 2.65 3.31 -16.14
CA VAL A 160 2.05 2.08 -16.68
C VAL A 160 0.82 1.68 -15.87
N LYS A 161 0.93 1.81 -14.54
CA LYS A 161 -0.18 1.67 -13.61
C LYS A 161 0.04 2.50 -12.35
N ASP A 162 -1.05 2.85 -11.68
CA ASP A 162 -1.05 3.60 -10.42
C ASP A 162 -1.93 2.92 -9.37
N LEU A 163 -1.42 2.69 -8.15
CA LEU A 163 -2.25 2.31 -7.01
C LEU A 163 -3.25 3.43 -6.71
N LYS A 164 -4.54 3.09 -6.65
CA LYS A 164 -5.62 4.05 -6.34
C LYS A 164 -6.40 3.72 -5.08
N GLY A 165 -6.38 2.47 -4.64
CA GLY A 165 -6.98 2.09 -3.38
C GLY A 165 -6.48 0.76 -2.88
N PHE A 166 -6.67 0.51 -1.60
CA PHE A 166 -6.39 -0.78 -0.98
C PHE A 166 -7.30 -1.03 0.20
N LYS A 167 -7.48 -2.30 0.56
CA LYS A 167 -8.24 -2.69 1.74
C LYS A 167 -7.55 -3.85 2.43
N ARG A 168 -7.32 -3.72 3.73
CA ARG A 168 -6.90 -4.84 4.57
C ARG A 168 -8.13 -5.56 5.12
N VAL A 169 -8.13 -6.88 5.05
CA VAL A 169 -9.12 -7.76 5.68
C VAL A 169 -8.43 -8.84 6.49
N SER A 170 -9.00 -9.17 7.64
CA SER A 170 -8.59 -10.28 8.50
C SER A 170 -9.60 -11.42 8.34
N LEU A 171 -9.12 -12.62 8.02
CA LEU A 171 -9.99 -13.76 7.70
C LEU A 171 -9.55 -15.00 8.48
N ALA A 172 -10.50 -15.66 9.13
CA ALA A 172 -10.29 -17.00 9.68
C ALA A 172 -10.11 -18.04 8.55
N PRO A 173 -9.55 -19.23 8.83
CA PRO A 173 -9.44 -20.31 7.84
C PRO A 173 -10.78 -20.62 7.17
N GLY A 174 -10.81 -20.62 5.83
CA GLY A 174 -12.01 -20.87 5.03
C GLY A 174 -12.99 -19.68 4.91
N GLU A 175 -12.80 -18.60 5.68
CA GLU A 175 -13.65 -17.42 5.62
C GLU A 175 -13.49 -16.68 4.29
N LYS A 176 -14.60 -16.16 3.78
CA LYS A 176 -14.66 -15.32 2.57
C LYS A 176 -15.32 -13.98 2.90
N GLN A 177 -14.71 -12.87 2.49
CA GLN A 177 -15.30 -11.53 2.55
C GLN A 177 -15.19 -10.82 1.21
N THR A 178 -16.19 -10.00 0.89
CA THR A 178 -16.15 -9.13 -0.30
C THR A 178 -15.57 -7.77 0.08
N VAL A 179 -14.40 -7.45 -0.49
CA VAL A 179 -13.76 -6.15 -0.40
C VAL A 179 -14.36 -5.21 -1.44
N LYS A 180 -14.56 -3.95 -1.05
CA LYS A 180 -15.08 -2.89 -1.93
C LYS A 180 -14.13 -1.69 -1.92
N ILE A 181 -13.73 -1.23 -3.10
CA ILE A 181 -12.87 -0.07 -3.30
C ILE A 181 -13.54 0.85 -4.33
N SER A 182 -13.78 2.10 -3.94
CA SER A 182 -14.39 3.11 -4.79
C SER A 182 -13.32 3.86 -5.59
N LEU A 183 -13.64 4.15 -6.85
CA LEU A 183 -12.90 5.05 -7.72
C LEU A 183 -13.82 6.20 -8.12
N THR A 184 -13.37 7.41 -7.85
CA THR A 184 -14.06 8.65 -8.22
C THR A 184 -13.25 9.43 -9.25
N THR A 185 -13.73 10.60 -9.61
CA THR A 185 -13.02 11.51 -10.52
C THR A 185 -11.61 11.81 -10.01
N GLU A 186 -11.45 11.95 -8.68
CA GLU A 186 -10.18 12.27 -8.05
C GLU A 186 -9.14 11.17 -8.34
N GLU A 187 -9.50 9.90 -8.14
CA GLU A 187 -8.60 8.78 -8.38
C GLU A 187 -8.22 8.62 -9.86
N LEU A 188 -9.10 8.95 -10.81
CA LEU A 188 -8.76 8.83 -12.23
C LEU A 188 -8.05 10.07 -12.79
N SER A 189 -8.09 11.19 -12.08
CA SER A 189 -7.57 12.46 -12.58
C SER A 189 -6.05 12.53 -12.71
N PHE A 190 -5.60 13.49 -13.50
CA PHE A 190 -4.22 13.94 -13.56
C PHE A 190 -4.13 15.45 -13.71
N TYR A 191 -3.00 16.01 -13.33
CA TYR A 191 -2.78 17.44 -13.40
C TYR A 191 -2.39 17.86 -14.82
N ASP A 192 -3.23 18.66 -15.47
CA ASP A 192 -2.91 19.29 -16.74
C ASP A 192 -2.26 20.65 -16.50
N ILE A 193 -1.03 20.81 -17.00
CA ILE A 193 -0.23 22.03 -16.85
C ILE A 193 -0.77 23.20 -17.66
N ASN A 194 -1.51 22.93 -18.75
CA ASN A 194 -2.03 23.98 -19.62
C ASN A 194 -3.23 24.66 -18.98
N THR A 195 -4.19 23.86 -18.48
CA THR A 195 -5.38 24.38 -17.80
C THR A 195 -5.18 24.62 -16.31
N LYS A 196 -4.06 24.16 -15.73
CA LYS A 196 -3.72 24.22 -14.29
C LYS A 196 -4.80 23.59 -13.41
N LYS A 197 -5.34 22.44 -13.85
CA LYS A 197 -6.45 21.74 -13.19
C LYS A 197 -6.24 20.24 -13.25
N PHE A 198 -6.89 19.53 -12.32
CA PHE A 198 -7.06 18.09 -12.42
C PHE A 198 -8.16 17.78 -13.42
N ILE A 199 -7.83 16.93 -14.38
CA ILE A 199 -8.75 16.50 -15.45
C ILE A 199 -8.76 14.99 -15.56
N VAL A 200 -9.87 14.45 -16.08
CA VAL A 200 -9.95 13.08 -16.59
C VAL A 200 -10.28 13.18 -18.07
N GLU A 201 -9.45 12.56 -18.90
CA GLU A 201 -9.69 12.49 -20.33
C GLU A 201 -10.65 11.36 -20.67
N PRO A 202 -11.48 11.50 -21.72
CA PRO A 202 -12.24 10.37 -22.25
C PRO A 202 -11.27 9.29 -22.72
N GLY A 203 -11.55 8.04 -22.36
CA GLY A 203 -10.68 6.92 -22.69
C GLY A 203 -10.97 5.67 -21.90
N GLU A 204 -10.27 4.60 -22.29
CA GLU A 204 -10.31 3.31 -21.61
C GLU A 204 -9.35 3.35 -20.41
N PHE A 205 -9.86 2.99 -19.23
CA PHE A 205 -9.05 2.76 -18.03
C PHE A 205 -9.13 1.29 -17.67
N LYS A 206 -7.97 0.62 -17.59
CA LYS A 206 -7.91 -0.75 -17.07
C LYS A 206 -7.92 -0.73 -15.56
N ILE A 207 -8.73 -1.60 -14.98
CA ILE A 207 -8.80 -1.87 -13.54
C ILE A 207 -8.03 -3.16 -13.29
N LEU A 208 -7.02 -3.10 -12.43
CA LEU A 208 -6.13 -4.22 -12.12
C LEU A 208 -6.16 -4.46 -10.61
N VAL A 209 -6.52 -5.66 -10.17
CA VAL A 209 -6.65 -6.00 -8.75
C VAL A 209 -5.82 -7.23 -8.41
N GLY A 210 -5.15 -7.16 -7.28
CA GLY A 210 -4.34 -8.26 -6.75
C GLY A 210 -3.76 -7.96 -5.39
N ASN A 211 -2.63 -8.58 -5.06
CA ASN A 211 -2.01 -8.49 -3.74
C ASN A 211 -0.56 -7.99 -3.76
N SER A 212 -0.05 -7.55 -4.91
CA SER A 212 1.16 -6.74 -5.09
C SER A 212 1.15 -6.07 -6.46
N SER A 213 2.05 -5.11 -6.71
CA SER A 213 2.18 -4.47 -8.02
C SER A 213 2.61 -5.41 -9.14
N ALA A 214 3.11 -6.61 -8.83
CA ALA A 214 3.49 -7.63 -9.82
C ALA A 214 2.51 -8.81 -9.89
N ASN A 215 1.59 -8.95 -8.93
CA ASN A 215 0.60 -10.03 -8.91
C ASN A 215 -0.81 -9.42 -8.94
N LEU A 216 -1.35 -9.28 -10.15
CA LEU A 216 -2.64 -8.66 -10.46
C LEU A 216 -3.51 -9.63 -11.28
N PRO A 217 -3.98 -10.74 -10.69
CA PRO A 217 -4.66 -11.81 -11.41
C PRO A 217 -6.05 -11.39 -11.93
N LEU A 218 -6.67 -10.39 -11.31
CA LEU A 218 -7.99 -9.91 -11.69
C LEU A 218 -7.86 -8.61 -12.47
N ASN A 219 -8.52 -8.54 -13.62
CA ASN A 219 -8.51 -7.36 -14.45
C ASN A 219 -9.87 -7.13 -15.11
N GLY A 220 -10.16 -5.86 -15.36
CA GLY A 220 -11.33 -5.40 -16.09
C GLY A 220 -11.07 -4.01 -16.64
N LYS A 221 -12.12 -3.33 -17.10
CA LYS A 221 -12.00 -1.98 -17.67
C LYS A 221 -13.26 -1.17 -17.50
N ILE A 222 -13.09 0.14 -17.58
CA ILE A 222 -14.17 1.13 -17.69
C ILE A 222 -13.85 2.07 -18.85
N ASP A 223 -14.89 2.61 -19.48
CA ASP A 223 -14.77 3.56 -20.59
C ASP A 223 -15.35 4.92 -20.17
N VAL A 224 -14.47 5.88 -19.96
CA VAL A 224 -14.85 7.26 -19.62
C VAL A 224 -15.25 7.97 -20.91
N LYS A 225 -16.53 8.33 -21.03
CA LYS A 225 -17.09 8.89 -22.29
C LYS A 225 -16.89 10.39 -22.45
N THR A 226 -16.88 11.13 -21.34
CA THR A 226 -16.80 12.60 -21.34
C THR A 226 -15.63 13.06 -20.51
N ALA A 227 -15.02 14.17 -20.91
CA ALA A 227 -13.92 14.76 -20.16
C ALA A 227 -14.46 15.33 -18.84
N PHE A 228 -13.78 15.03 -17.74
CA PHE A 228 -14.06 15.66 -16.45
C PHE A 228 -13.01 16.71 -16.14
N ARG A 229 -13.45 17.82 -15.56
CA ARG A 229 -12.57 18.88 -15.09
C ARG A 229 -12.97 19.18 -13.66
N GLU A 230 -12.07 18.94 -12.71
CA GLU A 230 -12.31 19.40 -11.34
C GLU A 230 -12.25 20.94 -11.33
N SER A 231 -13.24 21.57 -10.71
CA SER A 231 -13.27 23.02 -10.52
C SER A 231 -12.26 23.49 -9.47
N THR A 232 -11.74 22.58 -8.65
CA THR A 232 -10.91 22.85 -7.47
C THR A 232 -9.99 21.65 -7.25
N PRO A 233 -8.69 21.82 -6.95
CA PRO A 233 -7.80 20.67 -6.74
C PRO A 233 -8.34 19.76 -5.62
N GLY A 234 -8.71 18.52 -5.97
CA GLY A 234 -9.08 17.50 -4.99
C GLY A 234 -7.95 17.24 -4.00
N ASN A 235 -8.32 17.04 -2.73
CA ASN A 235 -7.39 16.64 -1.69
C ASN A 235 -7.02 15.16 -1.89
N PHE A 236 -5.94 14.87 -2.64
CA PHE A 236 -5.45 13.50 -2.90
C PHE A 236 -5.52 12.62 -1.64
N LYS A 237 -6.50 11.71 -1.60
CA LYS A 237 -6.59 10.67 -0.59
C LYS A 237 -6.44 9.31 -1.25
N VAL A 238 -5.41 8.57 -0.87
CA VAL A 238 -5.44 7.13 -1.10
C VAL A 238 -6.53 6.57 -0.20
N VAL A 239 -7.62 6.07 -0.79
CA VAL A 239 -8.70 5.43 -0.03
C VAL A 239 -8.21 4.06 0.45
N GLY A 240 -7.65 4.06 1.65
CA GLY A 240 -7.28 2.88 2.41
C GLY A 240 -8.13 2.77 3.65
N SER A 241 -8.69 1.60 3.93
CA SER A 241 -9.25 1.30 5.25
C SER A 241 -8.66 0.00 5.78
N ILE A 242 -8.35 0.02 7.07
CA ILE A 242 -7.91 -1.14 7.84
C ILE A 242 -9.09 -1.49 8.75
N ASP A 243 -9.77 -2.60 8.46
CA ASP A 243 -10.84 -3.07 9.35
C ASP A 243 -10.19 -3.85 10.50
N THR A 244 -10.10 -3.25 11.67
CA THR A 244 -9.56 -3.92 12.87
C THR A 244 -10.64 -4.79 13.51
N ASN A 245 -11.03 -5.89 12.86
CA ASN A 245 -11.87 -6.91 13.49
C ASN A 245 -11.01 -7.91 14.27
N SER A 246 -10.34 -7.43 15.33
CA SER A 246 -9.85 -8.32 16.38
C SER A 246 -11.02 -8.62 17.32
N LYS A 247 -11.54 -9.86 17.27
CA LYS A 247 -12.48 -10.38 18.28
C LYS A 247 -11.74 -10.53 19.60
N ASN A 248 -11.67 -9.45 20.37
CA ASN A 248 -11.27 -9.53 21.76
C ASN A 248 -12.46 -10.05 22.58
N ASN A 249 -12.32 -11.26 23.13
CA ASN A 249 -13.28 -11.85 24.05
C ASN A 249 -13.16 -11.12 25.40
N GLY A 250 -13.84 -9.97 25.51
CA GLY A 250 -13.79 -9.11 26.68
C GLY A 250 -14.91 -8.09 26.63
N ASN A 251 -15.89 -8.28 27.52
CA ASN A 251 -17.02 -7.41 27.77
C ASN A 251 -16.57 -5.93 27.88
N ASN A 252 -16.97 -5.07 26.94
CA ASN A 252 -17.26 -3.65 27.17
C ASN A 252 -17.89 -3.01 25.92
N ASN A 253 -19.10 -2.46 26.11
CA ASN A 253 -19.81 -1.62 25.15
C ASN A 253 -19.02 -0.32 24.88
N SER A 254 -18.61 -0.11 23.62
CA SER A 254 -18.51 1.23 23.04
C SER A 254 -18.43 1.15 21.52
N SER A 255 -19.53 1.49 20.85
CA SER A 255 -19.62 1.75 19.42
C SER A 255 -18.84 3.03 19.08
N GLY A 256 -17.77 2.92 18.29
CA GLY A 256 -17.01 4.06 17.79
C GLY A 256 -16.27 3.71 16.51
N GLY A 257 -16.90 3.96 15.36
CA GLY A 257 -16.24 3.88 14.06
C GLY A 257 -15.32 5.09 13.86
N SER A 258 -14.01 4.85 13.80
CA SER A 258 -13.01 5.91 13.60
C SER A 258 -12.95 6.32 12.12
N ARG A 259 -13.59 7.44 11.78
CA ARG A 259 -13.37 8.16 10.51
C ARG A 259 -12.14 9.05 10.64
N PHE A 260 -11.10 8.82 9.84
CA PHE A 260 -9.96 9.74 9.74
C PHE A 260 -10.33 10.95 8.89
N ILE A 261 -10.47 12.13 9.52
CA ILE A 261 -10.59 13.43 8.86
C ILE A 261 -9.37 14.25 9.27
N GLY A 262 -8.43 14.45 8.36
CA GLY A 262 -7.37 15.45 8.49
C GLY A 262 -7.52 16.49 7.39
N ASN A 263 -7.68 17.76 7.77
CA ASN A 263 -7.55 18.95 6.93
C ASN A 263 -6.26 19.67 7.37
N LEU A 264 -5.36 20.03 6.46
CA LEU A 264 -4.16 20.82 6.78
C LEU A 264 -4.23 22.17 6.05
N PRO A 265 -4.18 23.31 6.77
CA PRO A 265 -4.02 24.63 6.16
C PRO A 265 -2.55 24.94 5.87
N GLY A 266 -2.34 25.84 4.91
CA GLY A 266 -1.05 26.07 4.26
C GLY A 266 0.01 26.86 5.03
N ASN A 267 1.23 26.74 4.49
CA ASN A 267 2.46 27.51 4.68
C ASN A 267 3.24 27.31 5.99
N TRP A 268 4.40 26.64 5.91
CA TRP A 268 5.79 27.14 6.09
C TRP A 268 6.77 25.94 6.14
N TRP A 269 8.01 26.17 5.72
CA TRP A 269 9.04 25.18 5.35
C TRP A 269 9.71 24.46 6.53
N LEU A 270 10.01 23.16 6.40
CA LEU A 270 11.33 22.57 6.72
C LEU A 270 11.43 21.10 6.26
N THR A 271 12.50 20.81 5.54
CA THR A 271 12.91 19.49 5.04
C THR A 271 13.16 18.51 6.18
N VAL A 272 12.27 17.53 6.34
CA VAL A 272 12.56 16.21 6.92
C VAL A 272 11.85 15.17 6.06
N SER A 273 12.61 14.17 5.60
CA SER A 273 12.24 13.08 4.69
C SER A 273 10.76 12.67 4.73
N ALA A 274 10.12 12.67 3.57
CA ALA A 274 8.75 12.19 3.35
C ALA A 274 8.53 10.71 3.74
N ALA A 275 9.60 9.94 3.99
CA ALA A 275 9.54 8.62 4.59
C ALA A 275 9.09 8.65 6.07
N CYS A 276 9.41 9.72 6.81
CA CYS A 276 9.07 9.84 8.23
C CYS A 276 7.59 10.20 8.45
N ALA A 277 6.96 10.94 7.52
CA ALA A 277 5.57 11.37 7.63
C ALA A 277 4.56 10.22 7.43
N LEU A 278 4.85 9.26 6.54
CA LEU A 278 4.06 8.02 6.45
C LEU A 278 4.30 7.09 7.65
N PHE A 279 5.49 7.11 8.24
CA PHE A 279 5.79 6.38 9.48
C PHE A 279 5.03 6.93 10.70
N ALA A 280 4.93 8.25 10.84
CA ALA A 280 4.19 8.89 11.94
C ALA A 280 2.67 8.63 11.88
N ALA A 281 2.09 8.56 10.67
CA ALA A 281 0.68 8.25 10.49
C ALA A 281 0.35 6.79 10.88
N CYS A 282 1.29 5.86 10.68
CA CYS A 282 1.15 4.47 11.13
C CYS A 282 1.34 4.32 12.66
N MET A 283 2.25 5.09 13.27
CA MET A 283 2.47 5.10 14.72
C MET A 283 1.29 5.67 15.52
N LEU A 284 0.63 6.72 15.01
CA LEU A 284 -0.52 7.33 15.70
C LEU A 284 -1.77 6.44 15.69
N ALA A 285 -1.88 5.49 14.75
CA ALA A 285 -2.96 4.50 14.76
C ALA A 285 -2.78 3.42 15.84
N TYR A 286 -1.57 3.23 16.38
CA TYR A 286 -1.28 2.21 17.40
C TYR A 286 -1.29 2.77 18.84
N LEU A 287 -1.14 4.08 19.03
CA LEU A 287 -1.03 4.73 20.35
C LEU A 287 -2.36 5.24 20.95
N GLY A 288 -3.50 4.68 20.52
CA GLY A 288 -4.82 4.93 21.10
C GLY A 288 -5.08 4.24 22.45
N TYR A 289 -4.07 4.10 23.31
CA TYR A 289 -4.19 3.56 24.66
C TYR A 289 -3.40 4.42 25.66
N SER A 290 -3.90 5.61 25.98
CA SER A 290 -3.41 6.39 27.12
C SER A 290 -4.37 6.27 28.30
N ARG A 291 -4.17 5.24 29.13
CA ARG A 291 -4.65 5.30 30.52
C ARG A 291 -3.72 6.23 31.30
N ARG A 292 -4.32 7.29 31.82
CA ARG A 292 -3.86 8.20 32.87
C ARG A 292 -2.77 7.61 33.78
N LEU A 293 -1.58 8.21 33.75
CA LEU A 293 -0.74 8.29 34.95
C LEU A 293 -0.30 9.75 35.14
N LYS A 294 -0.57 10.22 36.36
CA LYS A 294 -0.36 11.58 36.83
C LYS A 294 1.14 11.88 36.97
N ALA A 295 1.44 13.16 36.77
CA ALA A 295 2.65 13.91 37.08
C ALA A 295 3.63 13.32 38.12
N GLY A 296 4.92 13.42 37.79
CA GLY A 296 6.04 13.23 38.69
C GLY A 296 7.36 13.56 37.99
N TYR A 297 7.75 14.83 38.05
CA TYR A 297 9.09 15.35 37.75
C TYR A 297 10.17 14.56 38.51
N VAL A 298 11.30 14.22 37.89
CA VAL A 298 12.68 14.38 38.44
C VAL A 298 13.69 14.18 37.30
N ARG A 299 14.62 15.15 37.19
CA ARG A 299 15.89 15.07 36.45
C ARG A 299 16.92 14.26 37.24
N ALA A 300 17.67 13.41 36.55
CA ALA A 300 19.13 13.24 36.71
C ALA A 300 19.66 12.67 35.40
#